data_AF-A0A3P5Y9E1-F1
#
_entry.id   AF-A0A3P5Y9E1-F1
#
_cell.length_a   1.000
_cell.length_b   1.000
_cell.length_c   1.000
_cell.angle_alpha   90.00
_cell.angle_beta   90.00
_cell.angle_gamma   90.00
#
_symmetry.space_group_name_H-M   'P 1'
#
loop_
_entity.id
_entity.type
_entity.pdbx_description
1 polymer ?
#
loop_
_entity_poly.entity_id
_entity_poly.type
_entity_poly.pdbx_seq_one_letter_code
_entity_poly.pdbx_strand_id
1 'polypeptide(L)'
;MGKLSLSMLADLLVAFPLHQASKAISIAQKDEQIDQYYYALSKEIIGLMKDQETSIPNGTQYLYIIGHLERFADYIANICERLVYLETGELVDLN
;
A
#
# COMPACT_ATOMS: atom_id res chain seq x y z
N MET A 1 7.21 -0.76 -4.65
CA MET A 1 6.53 -0.77 -3.34
C MET A 1 7.13 0.26 -2.39
N GLY A 2 8.27 0.02 -1.73
CA GLY A 2 8.75 0.91 -0.64
C GLY A 2 8.81 2.43 -0.94
N LYS A 3 9.35 2.84 -2.09
CA LYS A 3 9.36 4.27 -2.50
C LYS A 3 7.96 4.84 -2.69
N LEU A 4 7.04 4.05 -3.25
CA LEU A 4 5.67 4.47 -3.49
C LEU A 4 4.90 4.58 -2.18
N SER A 5 5.01 3.59 -1.28
CA SER A 5 4.38 3.66 0.04
C SER A 5 4.91 4.83 0.88
N LEU A 6 6.22 5.13 0.81
CA LEU A 6 6.79 6.34 1.44
C LEU A 6 6.27 7.63 0.82
N SER A 7 6.06 7.67 -0.50
CA SER A 7 5.43 8.81 -1.17
C SER A 7 3.99 9.00 -0.69
N MET A 8 3.21 7.92 -0.55
CA MET A 8 1.85 7.99 -0.02
C MET A 8 1.83 8.58 1.39
N LEU A 9 2.75 8.14 2.27
CA LEU A 9 2.87 8.70 3.61
C LEU A 9 3.26 10.18 3.58
N ALA A 10 4.24 10.55 2.75
CA ALA A 10 4.68 11.94 2.64
C ALA A 10 3.55 12.86 2.17
N ASP A 11 2.77 12.43 1.17
CA ASP A 11 1.62 13.17 0.66
C ASP A 11 0.52 13.28 1.72
N LEU A 12 0.26 12.20 2.47
CA LEU A 12 -0.70 12.19 3.57
C LEU A 12 -0.31 13.18 4.66
N LEU A 13 0.96 13.21 5.07
CA LEU A 13 1.46 14.15 6.08
C LEU A 13 1.29 15.62 5.68
N VAL A 14 1.28 15.91 4.37
CA VAL A 14 1.01 17.25 3.83
C VAL A 14 -0.49 17.52 3.75
N ALA A 15 -1.31 16.54 3.36
CA ALA A 15 -2.75 16.70 3.18
C ALA A 15 -3.53 16.75 4.51
N PHE A 16 -3.10 15.98 5.50
CA PHE A 16 -3.78 15.80 6.79
C PHE A 16 -4.05 17.11 7.54
N PRO A 17 -3.06 17.99 7.81
CA PRO A 17 -3.30 19.24 8.54
C PRO A 17 -4.14 20.27 7.76
N LEU A 18 -4.27 20.08 6.44
CA LEU A 18 -5.01 20.99 5.57
C LEU A 18 -6.47 20.53 5.35
N HIS A 19 -6.87 19.38 5.90
CA HIS A 19 -8.18 18.78 5.72
C HIS A 19 -8.61 18.78 4.24
N GLN A 20 -7.80 18.16 3.37
CA GLN A 20 -8.06 18.13 1.93
C GLN A 20 -8.50 16.72 1.49
N ALA A 21 -9.81 16.46 1.52
CA ALA A 21 -10.43 15.19 1.10
C ALA A 21 -10.07 14.82 -0.34
N SER A 22 -10.05 15.79 -1.25
CA SER A 22 -9.66 15.54 -2.65
C SER A 22 -8.24 14.98 -2.79
N LYS A 23 -7.30 15.46 -1.97
CA LYS A 23 -5.96 14.88 -1.91
C LYS A 23 -5.96 13.50 -1.27
N ALA A 24 -6.71 13.31 -0.19
CA ALA A 24 -6.84 12.01 0.48
C ALA A 24 -7.27 10.91 -0.51
N ILE A 25 -8.28 11.19 -1.35
CA ILE A 25 -8.74 10.27 -2.40
C ILE A 25 -7.62 9.94 -3.38
N SER A 26 -6.89 10.96 -3.88
CA SER A 26 -5.78 10.73 -4.82
C SER A 26 -4.59 9.97 -4.21
N ILE A 27 -4.42 10.03 -2.89
CA ILE A 27 -3.38 9.29 -2.17
C ILE A 27 -3.79 7.83 -2.03
N ALA A 28 -5.04 7.57 -1.61
CA ALA A 28 -5.57 6.21 -1.48
C ALA A 28 -5.52 5.44 -2.82
N GLN A 29 -5.85 6.09 -3.94
CA GLN A 29 -5.77 5.49 -5.29
C GLN A 29 -4.38 4.99 -5.69
N LYS A 30 -3.29 5.43 -5.02
CA LYS A 30 -1.94 4.90 -5.27
C LYS A 30 -1.76 3.49 -4.73
N ASP A 31 -2.63 3.04 -3.84
CA ASP A 31 -2.58 1.71 -3.25
C ASP A 31 -2.86 0.60 -4.25
N GLU A 32 -3.74 0.85 -5.23
CA GLU A 32 -3.99 -0.08 -6.34
C GLU A 32 -2.69 -0.48 -7.07
N GLN A 33 -1.76 0.47 -7.21
CA GLN A 33 -0.45 0.21 -7.80
C GLN A 33 0.45 -0.65 -6.88
N ILE A 34 0.32 -0.50 -5.56
CA ILE A 34 1.00 -1.36 -4.57
C ILE A 34 0.46 -2.79 -4.65
N ASP A 35 -0.85 -2.98 -4.74
CA ASP A 35 -1.50 -4.28 -4.89
C ASP A 35 -1.06 -5.01 -6.16
N GLN A 36 -1.03 -4.30 -7.28
CA GLN A 36 -0.53 -4.83 -8.54
C GLN A 36 0.93 -5.30 -8.41
N TYR A 37 1.77 -4.53 -7.73
CA TYR A 37 3.15 -4.95 -7.45
C TYR A 37 3.23 -6.15 -6.49
N TYR A 38 2.42 -6.17 -5.44
CA TYR A 38 2.36 -7.26 -4.49
C TYR A 38 1.99 -8.58 -5.21
N TYR A 39 0.96 -8.56 -6.05
CA TYR A 39 0.53 -9.74 -6.81
C TYR A 39 1.62 -10.22 -7.78
N ALA A 40 2.20 -9.31 -8.56
CA ALA A 40 3.23 -9.63 -9.53
C ALA A 40 4.48 -10.23 -8.87
N LEU A 41 4.99 -9.57 -7.82
CA LEU A 41 6.18 -10.01 -7.09
C LEU A 41 5.93 -11.32 -6.33
N SER A 42 4.77 -11.49 -5.72
CA SER A 42 4.42 -12.74 -5.04
C SER A 42 4.48 -13.93 -6.02
N LYS A 43 3.94 -13.76 -7.23
CA LYS A 43 3.97 -14.79 -8.27
C LYS A 43 5.40 -15.11 -8.71
N GLU A 44 6.24 -14.09 -8.91
CA GLU A 44 7.65 -14.25 -9.29
C GLU A 44 8.45 -14.98 -8.21
N ILE A 45 8.32 -14.56 -6.94
CA ILE A 45 9.01 -15.17 -5.81
C ILE A 45 8.61 -16.64 -5.66
N ILE A 46 7.32 -16.95 -5.76
CA ILE A 46 6.84 -18.34 -5.71
C ILE A 46 7.39 -19.16 -6.89
N GLY A 47 7.52 -18.57 -8.08
CA GLY A 47 8.17 -19.19 -9.23
C GLY A 47 9.61 -19.60 -8.91
N LEU A 48 10.41 -18.66 -8.40
CA LEU A 48 11.81 -18.92 -8.02
C LEU A 48 11.93 -20.00 -6.94
N MET A 49 11.02 -20.02 -5.97
CA MET A 49 10.95 -21.05 -4.93
C MET A 49 10.66 -22.45 -5.48
N LYS A 50 9.86 -22.55 -6.54
CA LYS A 50 9.58 -23.82 -7.23
C LYS A 50 10.76 -24.30 -8.05
N ASP A 51 11.49 -23.38 -8.69
CA ASP A 51 12.63 -23.71 -9.54
C ASP A 51 13.85 -24.16 -8.72
N GLN A 52 14.03 -23.61 -7.52
CA GLN A 52 15.16 -23.94 -6.64
C GLN A 52 14.74 -23.99 -5.17
N GLU A 53 14.66 -25.19 -4.59
CA GLU A 53 14.25 -25.40 -3.19
C GLU A 53 15.13 -24.65 -2.18
N THR A 54 16.44 -24.48 -2.45
CA THR A 54 17.33 -23.71 -1.56
C THR A 54 16.98 -22.23 -1.49
N SER A 55 16.14 -21.71 -2.40
CA SER A 55 15.65 -20.34 -2.37
C SER A 55 14.44 -20.13 -1.45
N ILE A 56 13.78 -21.21 -0.99
CA ILE A 56 12.56 -21.17 -0.16
C ILE A 56 12.71 -20.26 1.08
N PRO A 57 13.81 -20.33 1.87
CA PRO A 57 13.96 -19.46 3.03
C PRO A 57 13.98 -17.97 2.64
N ASN A 58 14.73 -17.61 1.60
CA ASN A 58 14.84 -16.23 1.12
C ASN A 58 13.53 -15.76 0.47
N GLY A 59 12.89 -16.60 -0.34
CA GLY A 59 11.60 -16.30 -0.96
C GLY A 59 10.53 -16.02 0.09
N THR A 60 10.50 -16.80 1.18
CA THR A 60 9.59 -16.57 2.30
C THR A 60 9.84 -15.21 2.97
N GLN A 61 11.10 -14.81 3.19
CA GLN A 61 11.43 -13.48 3.72
C GLN A 61 11.00 -12.36 2.76
N TYR A 62 11.17 -12.54 1.46
CA TYR A 62 10.70 -11.55 0.48
C TYR A 62 9.18 -11.42 0.46
N LEU A 63 8.43 -12.52 0.56
CA LEU A 63 6.97 -12.49 0.69
C LEU A 63 6.53 -11.69 1.94
N TYR A 64 7.20 -11.87 3.07
CA TYR A 64 6.93 -11.06 4.26
C TYR A 64 7.21 -9.57 4.02
N ILE A 65 8.35 -9.22 3.41
CA ILE A 65 8.72 -7.83 3.13
C ILE A 65 7.66 -7.16 2.24
N ILE A 66 7.27 -7.79 1.14
CA ILE A 66 6.28 -7.20 0.23
C ILE A 66 4.89 -7.12 0.88
N GLY A 67 4.50 -8.12 1.68
CA GLY A 67 3.23 -8.09 2.42
C GLY A 67 3.20 -7.01 3.50
N HIS A 68 4.34 -6.71 4.14
CA HIS A 68 4.43 -5.57 5.06
C HIS A 68 4.33 -4.23 4.35
N LEU A 69 4.83 -4.12 3.12
CA LEU A 69 4.75 -2.89 2.32
C LEU A 69 3.35 -2.65 1.76
N GLU A 70 2.63 -3.70 1.39
CA GLU A 70 1.22 -3.64 1.01
C GLU A 70 0.37 -3.17 2.18
N ARG A 71 0.39 -3.88 3.31
CA ARG A 71 -0.32 -3.49 4.53
C ARG A 71 -0.01 -2.07 5.02
N PHE A 72 1.23 -1.62 4.85
CA PHE A 72 1.60 -0.25 5.20
C PHE A 72 0.92 0.79 4.30
N ALA A 73 0.79 0.51 3.00
CA ALA A 73 0.09 1.37 2.05
C ALA A 73 -1.43 1.32 2.28
N ASP A 74 -1.96 0.15 2.58
CA ASP A 74 -3.34 -0.12 2.99
C ASP A 74 -3.74 0.71 4.24
N TYR A 75 -2.86 0.78 5.25
CA TYR A 75 -3.06 1.66 6.40
C TYR A 75 -3.09 3.15 6.05
N ILE A 76 -2.36 3.57 5.02
CA ILE A 76 -2.38 4.96 4.55
C ILE A 76 -3.73 5.26 3.86
N ALA A 77 -4.25 4.32 3.05
CA ALA A 77 -5.57 4.44 2.44
C ALA A 77 -6.69 4.54 3.49
N ASN A 78 -6.66 3.67 4.51
CA ASN A 78 -7.57 3.73 5.67
C ASN A 78 -7.53 5.10 6.39
N ILE A 79 -6.36 5.74 6.50
CA ILE A 79 -6.25 7.09 7.09
C ILE A 79 -6.84 8.14 6.15
N CYS A 80 -6.68 7.98 4.83
CA CYS A 80 -7.30 8.86 3.84
C CYS A 80 -8.83 8.81 3.90
N GLU A 81 -9.43 7.64 4.04
CA GLU A 81 -10.89 7.48 4.24
C GLU A 81 -11.38 8.24 5.46
N ARG A 82 -10.64 8.14 6.58
CA ARG A 82 -10.94 8.89 7.81
C ARG A 82 -10.82 10.40 7.60
N LEU A 83 -9.85 10.84 6.79
CA LEU A 83 -9.70 12.26 6.46
C LEU A 83 -10.88 12.78 5.62
N VAL A 84 -11.36 11.99 4.65
CA VAL A 84 -12.59 12.31 3.90
C VAL A 84 -13.77 12.41 4.85
N TYR A 85 -13.96 11.41 5.72
CA TYR A 85 -15.04 11.42 6.72
C TYR A 85 -15.00 12.64 7.64
N LEU A 86 -13.81 13.06 8.09
CA LEU A 86 -13.67 14.24 8.94
C LEU A 86 -14.12 15.55 8.26
N GLU A 87 -14.01 15.64 6.93
CA GLU A 87 -14.40 16.84 6.18
C GLU A 87 -15.86 16.78 5.71
N THR A 88 -16.33 15.62 5.23
CA THR A 88 -17.64 15.48 4.58
C THR A 88 -18.71 14.88 5.48
N GLY A 89 -18.33 14.15 6.53
CA GLY A 89 -19.23 13.31 7.34
C GLY A 89 -19.63 12.00 6.67
N GLU A 90 -19.11 11.69 5.48
CA GLU A 90 -19.43 10.48 4.72
C GLU A 90 -18.33 9.43 4.85
N LEU A 91 -18.71 8.20 5.19
CA LEU A 91 -17.79 7.07 5.23
C LEU A 91 -17.67 6.49 3.83
N VAL A 92 -16.48 6.57 3.27
CA VAL A 92 -16.15 6.08 1.92
C VAL A 92 -15.18 4.91 2.01
N ASP A 93 -15.29 4.01 1.04
CA ASP A 93 -14.34 2.93 0.80
C ASP A 93 -13.47 3.37 -0.39
N LEU A 94 -12.17 3.55 -0.16
CA LEU A 94 -11.24 4.11 -1.16
C LEU A 94 -10.24 3.08 -1.71
N ASN A 95 -10.25 1.86 -1.17
CA ASN A 95 -9.39 0.74 -1.56
C ASN A 95 -10.19 -0.44 -2.13
#